data_AF-B6YWB2-F1
#
_entry.id   AF-B6YWB2-F1
#
_cell.length_a   1.000
_cell.length_b   1.000
_cell.length_c   1.000
_cell.angle_alpha   90.00
_cell.angle_beta   90.00
_cell.angle_gamma   90.00
#
_symmetry.space_group_name_H-M   'P 1'
#
loop_
_entity.id
_entity.type
_entity.pdbx_description
1 polymer ?
#
loop_
_entity_poly.entity_id
_entity_poly.type
_entity_poly.pdbx_seq_one_letter_code
_entity_poly.pdbx_strand_id
1 'polypeptide(L)'
;MKWIIFDVDGVLIDVRESYDLATKLTVEYFLRLFEVKKRIKLEWIRKLRRKGAFGDDFKVSEALILFAIAGDVEGLIEEFPEGEGINWVRERFGIGLFNGSIEQVFNTFYLGEHYPGRLFDFDGLWKKERPIVRTELLEMAKKRFKLGVITGRSALELELAEKLIDFHFEKAVTRELYVKPDPRAIWHLTRGEDGVYIGDTVNDELLVENYRKEYGRDFDFVLVGRDIENVNELLENLLG
;
A
#
# COMPACT_ATOMS: atom_id res chain seq x y z
N MET A 1 15.85 -24.26 6.11
CA MET A 1 15.74 -22.89 6.67
C MET A 1 14.29 -22.50 6.57
N LYS A 2 13.71 -21.93 7.64
CA LYS A 2 12.33 -21.42 7.62
C LYS A 2 12.26 -20.13 6.78
N TRP A 3 11.06 -19.82 6.29
CA TRP A 3 10.78 -18.56 5.60
C TRP A 3 10.44 -17.42 6.57
N ILE A 4 10.88 -16.22 6.22
CA ILE A 4 10.33 -14.96 6.72
C ILE A 4 9.90 -14.17 5.49
N ILE A 5 8.59 -13.96 5.37
CA ILE A 5 7.98 -13.20 4.28
C ILE A 5 7.47 -11.88 4.85
N PHE A 6 7.77 -10.78 4.17
CA PHE A 6 7.35 -9.45 4.58
C PHE A 6 6.37 -8.86 3.57
N ASP A 7 5.35 -8.15 4.06
CA ASP A 7 4.82 -7.03 3.30
C ASP A 7 5.85 -5.90 3.24
N VAL A 8 5.70 -4.96 2.30
CA VAL A 8 6.62 -3.82 2.17
C VAL A 8 6.06 -2.60 2.90
N ASP A 9 4.85 -2.18 2.53
CA ASP A 9 4.26 -0.95 3.03
C ASP A 9 3.77 -1.18 4.47
N GLY A 10 4.06 -0.26 5.39
CA GLY A 10 3.69 -0.39 6.80
C GLY A 10 4.53 -1.38 7.63
N VAL A 11 5.25 -2.30 6.96
CA VAL A 11 6.15 -3.27 7.59
C VAL A 11 7.62 -2.90 7.42
N LEU A 12 8.11 -2.86 6.17
CA LEU A 12 9.50 -2.52 5.85
C LEU A 12 9.70 -1.03 5.64
N ILE A 13 8.69 -0.34 5.10
CA ILE A 13 8.74 1.08 4.72
C ILE A 13 7.49 1.81 5.23
N ASP A 14 7.70 2.99 5.82
CA ASP A 14 6.63 3.94 6.09
C ASP A 14 6.33 4.77 4.84
N VAL A 15 5.15 4.53 4.27
CA VAL A 15 4.65 5.16 3.04
C VAL A 15 3.62 6.27 3.29
N ARG A 16 3.32 6.59 4.55
CA ARG A 16 2.17 7.46 4.87
C ARG A 16 2.31 8.85 4.27
N GLU A 17 3.50 9.46 4.36
CA GLU A 17 3.73 10.81 3.82
C GLU A 17 3.63 10.82 2.29
N SER A 18 4.21 9.84 1.60
CA SER A 18 4.23 9.80 0.12
C SER A 18 2.83 9.64 -0.46
N TYR A 19 2.04 8.69 0.06
CA TYR A 19 0.68 8.42 -0.43
C TYR A 19 -0.30 9.53 -0.07
N ASP A 20 -0.24 10.08 1.15
CA ASP A 20 -1.09 11.21 1.54
C ASP A 20 -0.87 12.44 0.64
N LEU A 21 0.39 12.73 0.30
CA LEU A 21 0.74 13.81 -0.62
C LEU A 21 0.34 13.50 -2.06
N ALA A 22 0.51 12.26 -2.53
CA ALA A 22 0.13 11.86 -3.88
C ALA A 22 -1.39 11.98 -4.08
N THR A 23 -2.19 11.51 -3.13
CA THR A 23 -3.65 11.70 -3.12
C THR A 23 -4.00 13.19 -3.14
N LYS A 24 -3.40 13.99 -2.25
CA LYS A 24 -3.65 15.44 -2.18
C LYS A 24 -3.38 16.13 -3.51
N LEU A 25 -2.19 15.92 -4.10
CA LEU A 25 -1.79 16.57 -5.33
C LEU A 25 -2.63 16.11 -6.52
N THR A 26 -3.02 14.83 -6.55
CA THR A 26 -3.93 14.28 -7.57
C THR A 26 -5.28 14.96 -7.51
N VAL A 27 -5.90 15.04 -6.32
CA VAL A 27 -7.19 15.72 -6.17
C VAL A 27 -7.07 17.19 -6.58
N GLU A 28 -6.05 17.91 -6.10
CA GLU A 28 -5.84 19.32 -6.44
C GLU A 28 -5.49 19.55 -7.92
N TYR A 29 -4.93 18.57 -8.62
CA TYR A 29 -4.74 18.61 -10.06
C TYR A 29 -6.09 18.62 -10.78
N PHE A 30 -6.99 17.68 -10.48
CA PHE A 30 -8.32 17.63 -11.09
C PHE A 30 -9.19 18.83 -10.74
N LEU A 31 -9.15 19.29 -9.48
CA LEU A 31 -9.91 20.48 -9.09
C LEU A 31 -9.50 21.72 -9.87
N ARG A 32 -8.21 21.87 -10.20
CA ARG A 32 -7.76 22.96 -11.08
C ARG A 32 -8.32 22.84 -12.50
N LEU A 33 -8.42 21.62 -13.05
CA LEU A 33 -9.03 21.40 -14.37
C LEU A 33 -10.53 21.76 -14.40
N PHE A 34 -11.22 21.58 -13.28
CA PHE A 34 -12.63 21.98 -13.12
C PHE A 34 -12.81 23.42 -12.62
N GLU A 35 -11.75 24.23 -12.59
CA GLU A 35 -11.74 25.62 -12.09
C GLU A 35 -12.20 25.76 -10.61
N VAL A 36 -12.15 24.68 -9.84
CA VAL A 36 -12.49 24.65 -8.42
C VAL A 36 -11.27 25.04 -7.58
N LYS A 37 -11.31 26.24 -6.99
CA LYS A 37 -10.27 26.73 -6.09
C LYS A 37 -10.45 26.20 -4.66
N LYS A 38 -10.10 24.93 -4.44
CA LYS A 38 -10.11 24.31 -3.10
C LYS A 38 -8.77 23.64 -2.83
N ARG A 39 -8.24 23.85 -1.61
CA ARG A 39 -7.10 23.09 -1.10
C ARG A 39 -7.59 21.91 -0.27
N ILE A 40 -7.05 20.74 -0.53
CA ILE A 40 -7.37 19.51 0.20
C ILE A 40 -6.49 19.38 1.42
N LYS A 41 -7.10 19.14 2.58
CA LYS A 41 -6.38 18.90 3.81
C LYS A 41 -6.00 17.43 3.94
N LEU A 42 -4.83 17.15 4.52
CA LEU A 42 -4.39 15.76 4.76
C LEU A 42 -5.33 15.03 5.75
N GLU A 43 -5.92 15.77 6.69
CA GLU A 43 -6.91 15.22 7.63
C GLU A 43 -8.15 14.65 6.94
N TRP A 44 -8.60 15.25 5.83
CA TRP A 44 -9.73 14.75 5.05
C TRP A 44 -9.40 13.43 4.36
N ILE A 45 -8.21 13.34 3.76
CA ILE A 45 -7.71 12.11 3.12
C ILE A 45 -7.63 10.98 4.15
N ARG A 46 -6.96 11.23 5.28
CA ARG A 46 -6.79 10.24 6.35
C ARG A 46 -8.13 9.81 6.95
N LYS A 47 -9.04 10.76 7.21
CA LYS A 47 -10.35 10.48 7.78
C LYS A 47 -11.19 9.63 6.83
N LEU A 48 -11.22 9.99 5.55
CA LEU A 48 -11.97 9.24 4.54
C LEU A 48 -11.39 7.82 4.36
N ARG A 49 -10.06 7.68 4.23
CA ARG A 49 -9.38 6.39 4.12
C ARG A 49 -9.67 5.50 5.32
N ARG A 50 -9.70 6.05 6.53
CA ARG A 50 -10.01 5.30 7.76
C ARG A 50 -11.48 4.88 7.83
N LYS A 51 -12.41 5.72 7.38
CA LYS A 51 -13.85 5.38 7.40
C LYS A 51 -14.22 4.38 6.31
N GLY A 52 -13.59 4.42 5.14
CA GLY A 52 -14.02 3.62 3.98
C GLY A 52 -13.16 2.40 3.66
N ALA A 53 -13.75 1.47 2.91
CA ALA A 53 -13.10 0.31 2.33
C ALA A 53 -12.83 0.55 0.84
N PHE A 54 -12.02 1.56 0.52
CA PHE A 54 -11.75 1.96 -0.87
C PHE A 54 -10.87 0.95 -1.63
N GLY A 55 -9.93 0.29 -0.94
CA GLY A 55 -8.98 -0.65 -1.54
C GLY A 55 -7.76 0.00 -2.20
N ASP A 56 -7.88 1.22 -2.74
CA ASP A 56 -6.75 2.02 -3.25
C ASP A 56 -6.99 3.53 -3.12
N ASP A 57 -5.90 4.31 -3.21
CA ASP A 57 -5.94 5.76 -3.12
C ASP A 57 -6.42 6.47 -4.40
N PHE A 58 -6.54 5.75 -5.52
CA PHE A 58 -7.16 6.31 -6.73
C PHE A 58 -8.65 6.53 -6.48
N LYS A 59 -9.31 5.57 -5.84
CA LYS A 59 -10.71 5.68 -5.43
C LYS A 59 -10.92 6.70 -4.30
N VAL A 60 -9.98 6.81 -3.35
CA VAL A 60 -10.01 7.90 -2.36
C VAL A 60 -9.90 9.26 -3.04
N SER A 61 -9.02 9.38 -4.04
CA SER A 61 -8.88 10.60 -4.85
C SER A 61 -10.16 10.93 -5.59
N GLU A 62 -10.80 9.95 -6.25
CA GLU A 62 -12.08 10.12 -6.94
C GLU A 62 -13.16 10.67 -5.99
N ALA A 63 -13.30 10.07 -4.82
CA ALA A 63 -14.29 10.50 -3.83
C ALA A 63 -14.05 11.95 -3.37
N LEU A 64 -12.80 12.32 -3.08
CA LEU A 64 -12.45 13.68 -2.66
C LEU A 64 -12.63 14.71 -3.78
N ILE A 65 -12.39 14.35 -5.04
CA ILE A 65 -12.67 15.21 -6.18
C ILE A 65 -14.17 15.52 -6.23
N LEU A 66 -15.03 14.49 -6.17
CA LEU A 66 -16.48 14.66 -6.21
C LEU A 66 -16.99 15.48 -5.02
N PHE A 67 -16.50 15.20 -3.81
CA PHE A 67 -16.85 15.96 -2.62
C PHE A 67 -16.44 17.44 -2.70
N ALA A 68 -15.27 17.71 -3.27
CA ALA A 68 -14.79 19.08 -3.42
C ALA A 68 -15.53 19.85 -4.53
N ILE A 69 -15.92 19.19 -5.62
CA ILE A 69 -16.79 19.78 -6.66
C ILE A 69 -18.17 20.12 -6.08
N ALA A 70 -18.71 19.26 -5.20
CA ALA A 70 -19.97 19.51 -4.51
C ALA A 70 -19.90 20.67 -3.49
N GLY A 71 -18.70 21.16 -3.16
CA GLY A 71 -18.48 22.33 -2.31
C GLY A 71 -18.37 22.05 -0.81
N ASP A 72 -18.71 20.84 -0.35
CA ASP A 72 -18.74 20.47 1.08
C ASP A 72 -17.97 19.18 1.38
N VAL A 73 -16.64 19.25 1.32
CA VAL A 73 -15.77 18.09 1.60
C VAL A 73 -15.95 17.54 3.00
N GLU A 74 -16.05 18.42 3.99
CA GLU A 74 -16.07 18.01 5.40
C GLU A 74 -17.41 17.37 5.76
N GLY A 75 -18.53 18.01 5.41
CA GLY A 75 -19.86 17.45 5.63
C GLY A 75 -20.04 16.09 4.92
N LEU A 76 -19.59 15.98 3.68
CA LEU A 76 -19.69 14.72 2.92
C LEU A 76 -18.83 13.60 3.51
N ILE A 77 -17.68 13.90 4.12
CA ILE A 77 -16.88 12.91 4.86
C ILE A 77 -17.58 12.49 6.15
N GLU A 78 -18.28 13.39 6.84
CA GLU A 78 -19.08 13.01 8.02
C GLU A 78 -20.23 12.08 7.63
N GLU A 79 -20.94 12.40 6.53
CA GLU A 79 -22.07 11.62 6.04
C GLU A 79 -21.67 10.28 5.41
N PHE A 80 -20.42 10.16 4.92
CA PHE A 80 -19.92 8.93 4.34
C PHE A 80 -20.01 7.77 5.35
N PRO A 81 -20.71 6.66 5.05
CA PRO A 81 -20.86 5.57 6.01
C PRO A 81 -19.55 4.81 6.24
N GLU A 82 -19.38 4.26 7.44
CA GLU A 82 -18.21 3.41 7.72
C GLU A 82 -18.29 2.09 6.94
N GLY A 83 -17.14 1.64 6.41
CA GLY A 83 -17.02 0.42 5.63
C GLY A 83 -17.45 0.53 4.16
N GLU A 84 -18.09 1.64 3.76
CA GLU A 84 -18.46 1.87 2.36
C GLU A 84 -17.24 2.18 1.48
N GLY A 85 -17.42 2.03 0.17
CA GLY A 85 -16.38 2.30 -0.83
C GLY A 85 -16.78 3.36 -1.85
N ILE A 86 -16.08 3.38 -2.98
CA ILE A 86 -16.32 4.36 -4.06
C ILE A 86 -17.72 4.25 -4.69
N ASN A 87 -18.34 3.06 -4.64
CA ASN A 87 -19.65 2.83 -5.23
C ASN A 87 -20.73 3.71 -4.59
N TRP A 88 -20.73 3.82 -3.26
CA TRP A 88 -21.64 4.73 -2.55
C TRP A 88 -21.53 6.17 -3.04
N VAL A 89 -20.30 6.64 -3.27
CA VAL A 89 -20.06 8.01 -3.75
C VAL A 89 -20.58 8.17 -5.17
N ARG A 90 -20.29 7.22 -6.07
CA ARG A 90 -20.75 7.26 -7.46
C ARG A 90 -22.27 7.23 -7.57
N GLU A 91 -22.94 6.41 -6.76
CA GLU A 91 -24.40 6.36 -6.67
C GLU A 91 -24.97 7.69 -6.20
N ARG A 92 -24.37 8.30 -5.18
CA ARG A 92 -24.81 9.60 -4.63
C ARG A 92 -24.72 10.75 -5.64
N PHE A 93 -23.64 10.81 -6.42
CA PHE A 93 -23.42 11.91 -7.37
C PHE A 93 -23.91 11.62 -8.79
N GLY A 94 -24.33 10.38 -9.09
CA GLY A 94 -24.75 9.96 -10.43
C GLY A 94 -23.64 10.05 -11.48
N ILE A 95 -22.38 10.12 -11.04
CA ILE A 95 -21.20 10.32 -11.89
C ILE A 95 -20.12 9.34 -11.43
N GLY A 96 -19.52 8.60 -12.37
CA GLY A 96 -18.21 7.98 -12.19
C GLY A 96 -17.17 8.78 -12.97
N LEU A 97 -16.09 9.20 -12.33
CA LEU A 97 -14.97 9.81 -13.06
C LEU A 97 -14.22 8.71 -13.83
N PHE A 98 -13.60 9.06 -14.95
CA PHE A 98 -12.82 8.10 -15.75
C PHE A 98 -11.56 7.67 -14.97
N ASN A 99 -11.62 6.54 -14.26
CA ASN A 99 -10.56 6.00 -13.37
C ASN A 99 -9.15 6.04 -13.97
N GLY A 100 -9.00 5.75 -15.26
CA GLY A 100 -7.69 5.74 -15.92
C GLY A 100 -6.96 7.09 -15.91
N SER A 101 -7.69 8.20 -15.82
CA SER A 101 -7.09 9.53 -15.69
C SER A 101 -6.53 9.80 -14.29
N ILE A 102 -7.20 9.31 -13.24
CA ILE A 102 -6.78 9.51 -11.85
C ILE A 102 -5.51 8.74 -11.56
N GLU A 103 -5.47 7.46 -11.95
CA GLU A 103 -4.30 6.62 -11.76
C GLU A 103 -3.06 7.20 -12.46
N GLN A 104 -3.20 7.69 -13.71
CA GLN A 104 -2.08 8.29 -14.43
C GLN A 104 -1.53 9.55 -13.75
N VAL A 105 -2.41 10.43 -13.25
CA VAL A 105 -2.01 11.63 -12.50
C VAL A 105 -1.36 11.24 -11.18
N PHE A 106 -1.94 10.28 -10.46
CA PHE A 106 -1.39 9.79 -9.20
C PHE A 106 0.00 9.23 -9.39
N ASN A 107 0.18 8.33 -10.36
CA ASN A 107 1.47 7.73 -10.66
C ASN A 107 2.48 8.77 -11.16
N THR A 108 2.03 9.81 -11.86
CA THR A 108 2.89 10.95 -12.23
C THR A 108 3.46 11.64 -10.98
N PHE A 109 2.66 11.90 -9.95
CA PHE A 109 3.16 12.51 -8.71
C PHE A 109 3.97 11.53 -7.85
N TYR A 110 3.50 10.30 -7.74
CA TYR A 110 4.08 9.30 -6.84
C TYR A 110 5.43 8.79 -7.34
N LEU A 111 5.50 8.29 -8.57
CA LEU A 111 6.71 7.74 -9.17
C LEU A 111 7.58 8.81 -9.84
N GLY A 112 6.98 9.92 -10.30
CA GLY A 112 7.71 11.01 -10.93
C GLY A 112 8.42 10.58 -12.22
N GLU A 113 9.70 10.93 -12.32
CA GLU A 113 10.60 10.60 -13.43
C GLU A 113 10.64 9.11 -13.79
N HIS A 114 10.35 8.23 -12.82
CA HIS A 114 10.35 6.77 -13.04
C HIS A 114 9.09 6.26 -13.73
N TYR A 115 8.03 7.07 -13.84
CA TYR A 115 6.80 6.65 -14.52
C TYR A 115 6.86 6.96 -16.02
N PRO A 116 6.89 5.94 -16.91
CA PRO A 116 6.95 6.18 -18.35
C PRO A 116 5.71 6.89 -18.89
N GLY A 117 4.55 6.66 -18.26
CA GLY A 117 3.27 7.28 -18.62
C GLY A 117 3.02 8.65 -18.00
N ARG A 118 4.05 9.31 -17.45
CA ARG A 118 3.89 10.57 -16.72
C ARG A 118 3.34 11.70 -17.61
N LEU A 119 2.49 12.52 -17.02
CA LEU A 119 1.87 13.66 -17.71
C LEU A 119 2.75 14.91 -17.72
N PHE A 120 3.65 15.01 -16.76
CA PHE A 120 4.59 16.12 -16.58
C PHE A 120 5.79 15.65 -15.76
N ASP A 121 6.89 16.38 -15.83
CA ASP A 121 8.05 16.09 -15.00
C ASP A 121 7.78 16.49 -13.55
N PHE A 122 8.08 15.56 -12.63
CA PHE A 122 7.86 15.72 -11.20
C PHE A 122 8.88 14.89 -10.43
N ASP A 123 9.38 15.45 -9.32
CA ASP A 123 10.26 14.73 -8.41
C ASP A 123 9.43 13.78 -7.55
N GLY A 124 9.49 12.47 -7.86
CA GLY A 124 8.56 11.46 -7.35
C GLY A 124 8.47 11.42 -5.81
N LEU A 125 7.24 11.44 -5.30
CA LEU A 125 6.96 11.42 -3.86
C LEU A 125 7.41 10.14 -3.15
N TRP A 126 7.65 9.04 -3.88
CA TRP A 126 8.25 7.82 -3.31
C TRP A 126 9.57 8.11 -2.57
N LYS A 127 10.30 9.18 -2.94
CA LYS A 127 11.53 9.62 -2.26
C LYS A 127 11.31 10.13 -0.83
N LYS A 128 10.05 10.35 -0.42
CA LYS A 128 9.67 10.76 0.94
C LYS A 128 9.42 9.58 1.88
N GLU A 129 9.41 8.37 1.33
CA GLU A 129 9.27 7.16 2.11
C GLU A 129 10.46 6.96 3.04
N ARG A 130 10.24 6.23 4.14
CA ARG A 130 11.27 6.00 5.15
C ARG A 130 11.36 4.53 5.49
N PRO A 131 12.55 3.91 5.42
CA PRO A 131 12.74 2.56 5.94
C PRO A 131 12.34 2.49 7.41
N ILE A 132 11.48 1.52 7.74
CA ILE A 132 11.20 1.10 9.11
C ILE A 132 12.25 0.05 9.50
N VAL A 133 12.50 -0.91 8.60
CA VAL A 133 13.45 -1.99 8.80
C VAL A 133 14.89 -1.48 8.78
N ARG A 134 15.75 -2.07 9.61
CA ARG A 134 17.20 -1.87 9.57
C ARG A 134 17.85 -2.93 8.69
N THR A 135 18.61 -2.47 7.70
CA THR A 135 19.29 -3.30 6.70
C THR A 135 20.20 -4.35 7.33
N GLU A 136 20.89 -4.02 8.42
CA GLU A 136 21.80 -4.94 9.09
C GLU A 136 21.06 -6.18 9.65
N LEU A 137 19.81 -6.01 10.10
CA LEU A 137 19.00 -7.12 10.59
C LEU A 137 18.56 -8.03 9.44
N LEU A 138 18.23 -7.48 8.27
CA LEU A 138 17.92 -8.27 7.08
C LEU A 138 19.15 -9.08 6.63
N GLU A 139 20.33 -8.46 6.62
CA GLU A 139 21.59 -9.14 6.28
C GLU A 139 21.95 -10.27 7.27
N MET A 140 21.69 -10.06 8.56
CA MET A 140 21.84 -11.11 9.57
C MET A 140 20.80 -12.23 9.38
N ALA A 141 19.54 -11.86 9.15
CA ALA A 141 18.43 -12.80 8.97
C ALA A 141 18.62 -13.67 7.72
N LYS A 142 19.10 -13.10 6.61
CA LYS A 142 19.38 -13.82 5.36
C LYS A 142 20.36 -14.99 5.54
N LYS A 143 21.25 -14.92 6.53
CA LYS A 143 22.20 -16.01 6.85
C LYS A 143 21.55 -17.21 7.54
N ARG A 144 20.34 -17.04 8.12
CA ARG A 144 19.64 -18.06 8.93
C ARG A 144 18.27 -18.45 8.36
N PHE A 145 17.64 -17.57 7.60
CA PHE A 145 16.28 -17.72 7.07
C PHE A 145 16.23 -17.47 5.56
N LYS A 146 15.22 -18.04 4.90
CA LYS A 146 14.86 -17.65 3.53
C LYS A 146 14.00 -16.39 3.63
N LEU A 147 14.45 -15.30 3.02
CA LEU A 147 13.71 -14.03 3.03
C LEU A 147 12.95 -13.87 1.72
N GLY A 148 11.73 -13.33 1.79
CA GLY A 148 11.00 -12.91 0.62
C GLY A 148 9.99 -11.82 0.91
N VAL A 149 9.42 -11.25 -0.14
CA VAL A 149 8.38 -10.22 -0.03
C VAL A 149 7.14 -10.61 -0.83
N ILE A 150 5.97 -10.28 -0.31
CA ILE A 150 4.71 -10.29 -1.06
C ILE A 150 4.10 -8.92 -0.88
N THR A 151 3.97 -8.17 -1.96
CA THR A 151 3.61 -6.75 -1.88
C THR A 151 2.60 -6.36 -2.95
N GLY A 152 1.78 -5.36 -2.61
CA GLY A 152 0.93 -4.67 -3.58
C GLY A 152 1.72 -3.81 -4.56
N ARG A 153 3.02 -3.56 -4.34
CA ARG A 153 3.89 -2.85 -5.29
C ARG A 153 4.04 -3.60 -6.61
N SER A 154 4.16 -2.85 -7.69
CA SER A 154 4.69 -3.29 -8.99
C SER A 154 6.18 -3.63 -8.87
N ALA A 155 6.73 -4.29 -9.89
CA ALA A 155 8.16 -4.58 -9.95
C ALA A 155 9.03 -3.32 -9.85
N LEU A 156 8.62 -2.23 -10.50
CA LEU A 156 9.31 -0.94 -10.43
C LEU A 156 9.23 -0.33 -9.01
N GLU A 157 8.05 -0.32 -8.40
CA GLU A 157 7.87 0.22 -7.04
C GLU A 157 8.66 -0.58 -6.00
N LEU A 158 8.79 -1.90 -6.18
CA LEU A 158 9.63 -2.75 -5.33
C LEU A 158 11.12 -2.43 -5.54
N GLU A 159 11.59 -2.23 -6.77
CA GLU A 159 12.98 -1.84 -7.02
C GLU A 159 13.33 -0.51 -6.31
N LEU A 160 12.39 0.45 -6.30
CA LEU A 160 12.55 1.70 -5.56
C LEU A 160 12.57 1.49 -4.04
N ALA A 161 11.73 0.60 -3.52
CA ALA A 161 11.76 0.20 -2.10
C ALA A 161 13.11 -0.43 -1.72
N GLU A 162 13.61 -1.37 -2.52
CA GLU A 162 14.89 -2.04 -2.29
C GLU A 162 16.06 -1.06 -2.29
N LYS A 163 16.05 -0.07 -3.19
CA LYS A 163 17.03 1.04 -3.20
C LYS A 163 16.96 1.89 -1.95
N LEU A 164 15.75 2.14 -1.42
CA LEU A 164 15.56 2.92 -0.20
C LEU A 164 16.02 2.17 1.05
N ILE A 165 15.77 0.85 1.10
CA ILE A 165 16.20 -0.03 2.20
C ILE A 165 17.67 -0.41 2.08
N ASP A 166 18.30 -0.23 0.92
CA ASP A 166 19.64 -0.75 0.61
C ASP A 166 19.72 -2.28 0.78
N PHE A 167 18.67 -2.99 0.34
CA PHE A 167 18.59 -4.44 0.42
C PHE A 167 17.77 -5.02 -0.74
N HIS A 168 18.29 -6.06 -1.41
CA HIS A 168 17.60 -6.74 -2.50
C HIS A 168 17.02 -8.09 -2.07
N PHE A 169 15.72 -8.28 -2.34
CA PHE A 169 15.00 -9.53 -2.13
C PHE A 169 15.02 -10.38 -3.39
N GLU A 170 15.82 -11.45 -3.38
CA GLU A 170 15.88 -12.43 -4.48
C GLU A 170 14.56 -13.16 -4.75
N LYS A 171 13.61 -13.09 -3.81
CA LYS A 171 12.34 -13.81 -3.82
C LYS A 171 11.22 -12.82 -3.51
N ALA A 172 10.48 -12.43 -4.54
CA ALA A 172 9.42 -11.44 -4.45
C ALA A 172 8.17 -11.85 -5.24
N VAL A 173 7.01 -11.54 -4.70
CA VAL A 173 5.73 -11.53 -5.41
C VAL A 173 5.21 -10.11 -5.43
N THR A 174 5.15 -9.53 -6.61
CA THR A 174 4.58 -8.20 -6.87
C THR A 174 3.18 -8.33 -7.47
N ARG A 175 2.48 -7.20 -7.60
CA ARG A 175 1.09 -7.14 -8.10
C ARG A 175 0.90 -7.82 -9.47
N GLU A 176 1.92 -7.83 -10.32
CA GLU A 176 1.87 -8.46 -11.64
C GLU A 176 1.79 -9.99 -11.59
N LEU A 177 2.24 -10.61 -10.49
CA LEU A 177 2.20 -12.06 -10.30
C LEU A 177 0.92 -12.49 -9.57
N TYR A 178 0.69 -11.94 -8.37
CA TYR A 178 -0.49 -12.21 -7.55
C TYR A 178 -0.85 -10.98 -6.72
N VAL A 179 -2.13 -10.86 -6.37
CA VAL A 179 -2.64 -9.77 -5.53
C VAL A 179 -3.18 -10.37 -4.24
N LYS A 180 -2.78 -9.81 -3.09
CA LYS A 180 -3.32 -10.18 -1.77
C LYS A 180 -4.86 -10.00 -1.77
N PRO A 181 -5.66 -10.97 -1.27
CA PRO A 181 -5.28 -12.08 -0.40
C PRO A 181 -5.20 -13.44 -1.13
N ASP A 182 -4.74 -13.47 -2.38
CA ASP A 182 -4.59 -14.72 -3.14
C ASP A 182 -3.49 -15.62 -2.54
N PRO A 183 -3.83 -16.78 -1.97
CA PRO A 183 -2.88 -17.63 -1.25
C PRO A 183 -1.81 -18.24 -2.14
N ARG A 184 -2.00 -18.22 -3.48
CA ARG A 184 -0.97 -18.64 -4.44
C ARG A 184 0.30 -17.80 -4.31
N ALA A 185 0.22 -16.58 -3.78
CA ALA A 185 1.39 -15.74 -3.52
C ALA A 185 2.37 -16.39 -2.52
N ILE A 186 1.88 -16.93 -1.39
CA ILE A 186 2.73 -17.63 -0.42
C ILE A 186 3.24 -18.93 -1.04
N TRP A 187 2.36 -19.72 -1.67
CA TRP A 187 2.76 -20.98 -2.32
C TRP A 187 3.84 -20.79 -3.38
N HIS A 188 3.77 -19.69 -4.15
CA HIS A 188 4.75 -19.37 -5.18
C HIS A 188 6.17 -19.26 -4.64
N LEU A 189 6.33 -18.62 -3.47
CA LEU A 189 7.62 -18.45 -2.83
C LEU A 189 8.07 -19.71 -2.09
N THR A 190 7.19 -20.28 -1.26
CA THR A 190 7.58 -21.27 -0.25
C THR A 190 7.48 -22.72 -0.73
N ARG A 191 6.62 -22.99 -1.73
CA ARG A 191 6.30 -24.35 -2.18
C ARG A 191 5.90 -25.30 -1.04
N GLY A 192 5.24 -24.76 -0.01
CA GLY A 192 4.77 -25.54 1.14
C GLY A 192 5.75 -25.63 2.31
N GLU A 193 6.92 -24.98 2.23
CA GLU A 193 7.84 -24.87 3.35
C GLU A 193 7.30 -23.94 4.45
N ASP A 194 7.59 -24.28 5.71
CA ASP A 194 7.15 -23.50 6.87
C ASP A 194 7.83 -22.13 6.96
N GLY A 195 7.11 -21.17 7.53
CA GLY A 195 7.61 -19.82 7.77
C GLY A 195 6.59 -18.93 8.44
N VAL A 196 6.93 -17.66 8.50
CA VAL A 196 6.08 -16.59 9.03
C VAL A 196 5.88 -15.51 7.98
N TYR A 197 4.66 -15.00 7.89
CA TYR A 197 4.32 -13.80 7.14
C TYR A 197 4.17 -12.62 8.10
N ILE A 198 4.76 -11.49 7.78
CA ILE A 198 4.71 -10.26 8.57
C ILE A 198 3.97 -9.21 7.75
N GLY A 199 2.80 -8.78 8.22
CA GLY A 199 1.96 -7.78 7.58
C GLY A 199 1.52 -6.69 8.55
N ASP A 200 0.87 -5.65 8.05
CA ASP A 200 0.28 -4.56 8.85
C ASP A 200 -1.24 -4.43 8.63
N THR A 201 -1.82 -5.18 7.69
CA THR A 201 -3.26 -5.10 7.37
C THR A 201 -4.03 -6.40 7.59
N VAL A 202 -5.36 -6.27 7.66
CA VAL A 202 -6.29 -7.42 7.64
C VAL A 202 -6.18 -8.22 6.33
N ASN A 203 -5.81 -7.58 5.22
CA ASN A 203 -5.65 -8.27 3.94
C ASN A 203 -4.44 -9.22 3.96
N ASP A 204 -3.41 -8.93 4.76
CA ASP A 204 -2.29 -9.82 5.01
C ASP A 204 -2.68 -11.01 5.90
N GLU A 205 -3.49 -10.77 6.94
CA GLU A 205 -4.01 -11.86 7.78
C GLU A 205 -4.86 -12.82 6.94
N LEU A 206 -5.75 -12.27 6.11
CA LEU A 206 -6.60 -13.03 5.20
C LEU A 206 -5.79 -13.82 4.16
N LEU A 207 -4.67 -13.27 3.67
CA LEU A 207 -3.75 -14.00 2.78
C LEU A 207 -3.26 -15.30 3.43
N VAL A 208 -2.82 -15.23 4.69
CA VAL A 208 -2.31 -16.38 5.43
C VAL A 208 -3.43 -17.37 5.78
N GLU A 209 -4.59 -16.87 6.20
CA GLU A 209 -5.77 -17.70 6.45
C GLU A 209 -6.22 -18.48 5.20
N ASN A 210 -6.27 -17.81 4.05
CA ASN A 210 -6.58 -18.44 2.77
C ASN A 210 -5.53 -19.51 2.41
N TYR A 211 -4.25 -19.24 2.67
CA TYR A 211 -3.19 -20.21 2.40
C TYR A 211 -3.33 -21.47 3.26
N ARG A 212 -3.58 -21.30 4.56
CA ARG A 212 -3.83 -22.41 5.48
C ARG A 212 -5.02 -23.26 5.03
N LYS A 213 -6.11 -22.59 4.65
CA LYS A 213 -7.35 -23.24 4.18
C LYS A 213 -7.19 -23.97 2.86
N GLU A 214 -6.51 -23.36 1.89
CA GLU A 214 -6.38 -23.93 0.53
C GLU A 214 -5.37 -25.08 0.48
N TYR A 215 -4.21 -24.92 1.13
CA TYR A 215 -3.12 -25.90 1.03
C TYR A 215 -3.06 -26.88 2.20
N GLY A 216 -3.86 -26.69 3.26
CA GLY A 216 -3.83 -27.54 4.46
C GLY A 216 -2.47 -27.53 5.16
N ARG A 217 -1.73 -26.43 5.03
CA ARG A 217 -0.39 -26.21 5.59
C ARG A 217 -0.44 -25.09 6.59
N ASP A 218 0.36 -25.20 7.64
CA ASP A 218 0.52 -24.09 8.56
C ASP A 218 1.52 -23.07 8.01
N PHE A 219 1.31 -21.81 8.40
CA PHE A 219 2.20 -20.69 8.11
C PHE A 219 1.89 -19.62 9.13
N ASP A 220 2.88 -19.17 9.89
CA ASP A 220 2.65 -18.21 10.97
C ASP A 220 2.30 -16.83 10.40
N PHE A 221 1.51 -16.05 11.15
CA PHE A 221 1.21 -14.66 10.82
C PHE A 221 1.54 -13.76 12.01
N VAL A 222 2.17 -12.63 11.73
CA VAL A 222 2.49 -11.58 12.72
C VAL A 222 2.01 -10.24 12.18
N LEU A 223 1.15 -9.58 12.94
CA LEU A 223 0.60 -8.26 12.61
C LEU A 223 1.36 -7.14 13.32
N VAL A 224 2.00 -6.26 12.56
CA VAL A 224 2.65 -5.04 13.09
C VAL A 224 1.60 -4.12 13.72
N GLY A 225 1.90 -3.59 14.91
CA GLY A 225 1.01 -2.75 15.70
C GLY A 225 0.03 -3.51 16.60
N ARG A 226 -0.13 -4.83 16.42
CA ARG A 226 -0.93 -5.70 17.32
C ARG A 226 -0.05 -6.71 18.06
N ASP A 227 0.76 -7.45 17.31
CA ASP A 227 1.55 -8.58 17.81
C ASP A 227 3.00 -8.17 18.12
N ILE A 228 3.52 -7.18 17.38
CA ILE A 228 4.85 -6.56 17.56
C ILE A 228 4.75 -5.05 17.33
N GLU A 229 5.65 -4.25 17.89
CA GLU A 229 5.68 -2.80 17.65
C GLU A 229 6.13 -2.48 16.22
N ASN A 230 7.21 -3.13 15.77
CA ASN A 230 7.74 -3.01 14.41
C ASN A 230 8.59 -4.22 14.03
N VAL A 231 8.89 -4.36 12.74
CA VAL A 231 9.61 -5.51 12.19
C VAL A 231 11.02 -5.72 12.79
N ASN A 232 11.68 -4.66 13.29
CA ASN A 232 13.02 -4.80 13.87
C ASN A 232 12.99 -5.59 15.17
N GLU A 233 11.98 -5.38 16.01
CA GLU A 233 11.78 -6.12 17.27
C GLU A 233 11.70 -7.63 17.00
N LEU A 234 10.92 -8.01 15.99
CA LEU A 234 10.78 -9.41 15.60
C LEU A 234 12.12 -9.98 15.12
N LEU A 235 12.83 -9.26 14.25
CA LEU A 235 14.11 -9.72 13.71
C LEU A 235 15.17 -9.84 14.81
N GLU A 236 15.23 -8.91 15.76
CA GLU A 236 16.11 -9.00 16.93
C GLU A 236 15.81 -10.24 17.77
N ASN A 237 14.54 -10.51 18.05
CA ASN A 237 14.11 -11.68 18.81
C ASN A 237 14.42 -13.01 18.10
N LEU A 238 14.37 -13.04 16.77
CA LEU A 238 14.72 -14.22 15.97
C LEU A 238 16.24 -14.44 15.81
N LEU A 239 17.03 -13.38 15.99
CA LEU A 239 18.48 -13.39 15.79
C LEU A 239 19.27 -13.55 17.09
N GLY A 240 18.72 -13.09 18.21
CA GLY A 240 19.23 -13.33 19.57
C GLY A 240 19.30 -14.81 19.92
#